data_AF-A0A2E8YWT9-F1
#
_entry.id   AF-A0A2E8YWT9-F1
#
_cell.length_a   1.000
_cell.length_b   1.000
_cell.length_c   1.000
_cell.angle_alpha   90.00
_cell.angle_beta   90.00
_cell.angle_gamma   90.00
#
_symmetry.space_group_name_H-M   'P 1'
#
loop_
_entity.id
_entity.type
_entity.pdbx_description
1 polymer ?
#
loop_
_entity_poly.entity_id
_entity_poly.type
_entity_poly.pdbx_seq_one_letter_code
_entity_poly.pdbx_strand_id
1 'polypeptide(L)'
;MNTLNNLYVILVTHLQEYNINFLSLFSILSIFCAILVIINKNPIVSVLFLICLFVLISGYLIMLGMNFIGISYLLVYIGAVSILFLFILMLINIRISEIQTETNNSLPLAIVISISFYIALYEIIPFNSIERNPSNATQLEFESNLLDSIKSIGSFYEDVNYLVSNQ
;
A
#
# COMPACT_ATOMS: atom_id res chain seq x y z
N MET A 1 -36.11 -10.05 -10.70
CA MET A 1 -34.84 -9.30 -10.84
C MET A 1 -34.15 -9.09 -9.48
N ASN A 2 -34.83 -8.55 -8.45
CA ASN A 2 -34.19 -8.21 -7.16
C ASN A 2 -33.70 -9.40 -6.33
N THR A 3 -34.38 -10.54 -6.34
CA THR A 3 -33.98 -11.73 -5.55
C THR A 3 -32.72 -12.40 -6.07
N LEU A 4 -32.55 -12.48 -7.39
CA LEU A 4 -31.32 -12.98 -8.02
C LEU A 4 -30.14 -12.02 -7.80
N ASN A 5 -30.37 -10.71 -7.85
CA ASN A 5 -29.33 -9.72 -7.59
C ASN A 5 -28.88 -9.76 -6.12
N ASN A 6 -29.81 -9.96 -5.18
CA ASN A 6 -29.47 -10.08 -3.76
C ASN A 6 -28.69 -11.38 -3.46
N LEU A 7 -29.03 -12.48 -4.13
CA LEU A 7 -28.29 -13.75 -4.06
C LEU A 7 -26.86 -13.62 -4.62
N TYR A 8 -26.69 -12.90 -5.73
CA TYR A 8 -25.37 -12.61 -6.30
C TYR A 8 -24.52 -11.76 -5.35
N VAL A 9 -25.11 -10.72 -4.74
CA VAL A 9 -24.41 -9.88 -3.75
C VAL A 9 -23.98 -10.70 -2.53
N ILE A 10 -24.84 -11.55 -1.97
CA ILE A 10 -24.52 -12.41 -0.82
C ILE A 10 -23.39 -13.40 -1.15
N LEU A 11 -23.40 -13.96 -2.36
CA LEU A 11 -22.38 -14.91 -2.81
C LEU A 11 -21.03 -14.21 -3.04
N VAL A 12 -21.02 -13.02 -3.65
CA VAL A 12 -19.81 -12.20 -3.81
C VAL A 12 -19.24 -11.78 -2.46
N THR A 13 -20.06 -11.35 -1.51
CA THR A 13 -19.57 -10.96 -0.17
C THR A 13 -18.95 -12.13 0.58
N HIS A 14 -19.54 -13.33 0.50
CA HIS A 14 -18.95 -14.51 1.15
C HIS A 14 -17.65 -14.99 0.50
N LEU A 15 -17.55 -14.92 -0.83
CA LEU A 15 -16.31 -15.25 -1.53
C LEU A 15 -15.19 -14.23 -1.24
N GLN A 16 -15.55 -12.95 -1.12
CA GLN A 16 -14.62 -11.88 -0.76
C GLN A 16 -14.08 -12.08 0.67
N GLU A 17 -14.95 -12.44 1.63
CA GLU A 17 -14.56 -12.75 3.01
C GLU A 17 -13.58 -13.94 3.11
N TYR A 18 -13.74 -14.96 2.26
CA TYR A 18 -12.77 -16.05 2.22
C TYR A 18 -11.40 -15.54 1.79
N ASN A 19 -11.32 -14.76 0.69
CA ASN A 19 -10.05 -14.32 0.12
C ASN A 19 -9.25 -13.40 1.06
N ILE A 20 -9.91 -12.50 1.81
CA ILE A 20 -9.23 -11.60 2.77
C ILE A 20 -8.53 -12.37 3.91
N ASN A 21 -9.08 -13.50 4.35
CA ASN A 21 -8.51 -14.30 5.42
C ASN A 21 -7.19 -14.96 4.97
N PHE A 22 -7.13 -15.50 3.75
CA PHE A 22 -5.87 -16.03 3.20
C PHE A 22 -4.83 -14.95 2.99
N LEU A 23 -5.26 -13.77 2.54
CA LEU A 23 -4.37 -12.64 2.32
C LEU A 23 -3.71 -12.17 3.63
N SER A 24 -4.50 -12.11 4.71
CA SER A 24 -4.01 -11.79 6.05
C SER A 24 -3.02 -12.84 6.57
N LEU A 25 -3.33 -14.12 6.40
CA LEU A 25 -2.45 -15.24 6.78
C LEU A 25 -1.11 -15.18 6.03
N PHE A 26 -1.13 -14.96 4.72
CA PHE A 26 0.09 -14.81 3.91
C PHE A 26 0.93 -13.62 4.35
N SER A 27 0.29 -12.49 4.66
CA SER A 27 0.97 -11.30 5.17
C SER A 27 1.69 -11.61 6.49
N ILE A 28 0.99 -12.14 7.49
CA ILE A 28 1.58 -12.49 8.80
C ILE A 28 2.72 -13.50 8.64
N LEU A 29 2.54 -14.52 7.79
CA LEU A 29 3.56 -15.52 7.52
C LEU A 29 4.80 -14.93 6.84
N SER A 30 4.62 -13.92 5.97
CA SER A 30 5.73 -13.20 5.33
C SER A 30 6.54 -12.40 6.35
N ILE A 31 5.88 -11.66 7.26
CA ILE A 31 6.56 -10.96 8.36
C ILE A 31 7.35 -11.96 9.22
N PHE A 32 6.75 -13.11 9.53
CA PHE A 32 7.42 -14.15 10.30
C PHE A 32 8.64 -14.73 9.57
N CYS A 33 8.57 -14.90 8.25
CA CYS A 33 9.74 -15.29 7.47
C CYS A 33 10.83 -14.22 7.50
N ALA A 34 10.47 -12.95 7.33
CA ALA A 34 11.41 -11.83 7.35
C ALA A 34 12.14 -11.71 8.70
N ILE A 35 11.47 -11.93 9.83
CA ILE A 35 12.14 -11.92 11.13
C ILE A 35 13.12 -13.10 11.26
N LEU A 36 12.77 -14.29 10.77
CA LEU A 36 13.64 -15.46 10.78
C LEU A 36 14.87 -15.30 9.87
N VAL A 37 14.76 -14.55 8.77
CA VAL A 37 15.93 -14.18 7.94
C VAL A 37 16.97 -13.43 8.77
N ILE A 38 16.53 -12.50 9.62
CA ILE A 38 17.42 -11.61 10.40
C ILE A 38 17.99 -12.31 11.64
N ILE A 39 17.17 -13.12 12.33
CA ILE A 39 17.56 -13.77 13.59
C ILE A 39 18.60 -14.88 13.38
N ASN A 40 18.54 -15.58 12.24
CA ASN A 40 19.37 -16.77 12.01
C ASN A 40 20.84 -16.41 11.79
N LYS A 41 21.70 -16.96 12.64
CA LYS A 41 23.17 -16.76 12.59
C LYS A 41 23.84 -17.48 11.43
N ASN A 42 23.22 -18.55 10.93
CA ASN A 42 23.73 -19.32 9.80
C ASN A 42 23.33 -18.63 8.49
N PRO A 43 24.29 -18.09 7.71
CA PRO A 43 23.99 -17.31 6.50
C PRO A 43 23.21 -18.11 5.46
N ILE A 44 23.51 -19.41 5.32
CA ILE A 44 22.82 -20.32 4.41
C ILE A 44 21.34 -20.47 4.80
N VAL A 45 21.05 -20.60 6.10
CA VAL A 45 19.68 -20.73 6.62
C VAL A 45 18.92 -19.41 6.47
N SER A 46 19.58 -18.28 6.70
CA SER A 46 19.01 -16.94 6.46
C SER A 46 18.52 -16.77 5.01
N VAL A 47 19.31 -17.17 4.02
CA VAL A 47 18.91 -17.09 2.60
C VAL A 47 17.78 -18.06 2.26
N LEU A 48 17.73 -19.24 2.87
CA LEU A 48 16.61 -20.16 2.68
C LEU A 48 15.29 -19.50 3.13
N PHE A 49 15.29 -18.81 4.27
CA PHE A 49 14.13 -18.03 4.70
C PHE A 49 13.84 -16.82 3.79
N LEU A 50 14.86 -16.24 3.14
CA LEU A 50 14.67 -15.18 2.14
C LEU A 50 13.96 -15.70 0.89
N ILE A 51 14.33 -16.90 0.43
CA ILE A 51 13.63 -17.57 -0.69
C ILE A 51 12.18 -17.84 -0.29
N CYS A 52 11.94 -18.37 0.92
CA CYS A 52 10.59 -18.59 1.44
C CYS A 52 9.77 -17.29 1.49
N LEU A 53 10.37 -16.18 1.95
CA LEU A 53 9.75 -14.85 1.98
C LEU A 53 9.29 -14.42 0.57
N PHE A 54 10.15 -14.54 -0.44
CA PHE A 54 9.78 -14.19 -1.82
C PHE A 54 8.71 -15.11 -2.40
N VAL A 55 8.67 -16.39 -2.03
CA VAL A 55 7.59 -17.30 -2.44
C VAL A 55 6.27 -16.86 -1.81
N LEU A 56 6.27 -16.47 -0.53
CA LEU A 56 5.08 -15.94 0.15
C LEU A 56 4.60 -14.64 -0.49
N ILE A 57 5.51 -13.72 -0.80
CA ILE A 57 5.18 -12.46 -1.47
C ILE A 57 4.61 -12.74 -2.87
N SER A 58 5.23 -13.62 -3.65
CA SER A 58 4.69 -14.03 -4.96
C SER A 58 3.29 -14.61 -4.84
N GLY A 59 3.04 -15.48 -3.86
CA GLY A 59 1.72 -16.06 -3.62
C GLY A 59 0.69 -14.99 -3.25
N TYR A 60 1.08 -14.02 -2.43
CA TYR A 60 0.27 -12.86 -2.07
C TYR A 60 -0.11 -12.01 -3.30
N LEU A 61 0.84 -11.75 -4.19
CA LEU A 61 0.60 -11.01 -5.45
C LEU A 61 -0.33 -11.76 -6.41
N ILE A 62 -0.19 -13.09 -6.51
CA ILE A 62 -1.07 -13.91 -7.36
C ILE A 62 -2.50 -13.93 -6.80
N MET A 63 -2.68 -14.01 -5.48
CA MET A 63 -4.01 -13.95 -4.84
C MET A 63 -4.71 -12.60 -5.04
N LEU A 64 -3.94 -11.51 -5.14
CA LEU A 64 -4.45 -10.18 -5.51
C LEU A 64 -4.83 -10.04 -7.00
N GLY A 65 -4.59 -11.06 -7.82
CA GLY A 65 -4.83 -11.04 -9.27
C GLY A 65 -3.67 -10.46 -10.09
N MET A 66 -2.54 -10.10 -9.47
CA MET A 66 -1.36 -9.58 -10.14
C MET A 66 -0.46 -10.72 -10.65
N ASN A 67 -0.98 -11.54 -11.57
CA ASN A 67 -0.32 -12.76 -12.03
C ASN A 67 1.05 -12.52 -12.66
N PHE A 68 1.17 -11.50 -13.53
CA PHE A 68 2.43 -11.20 -14.22
C PHE A 68 3.54 -10.78 -13.25
N ILE A 69 3.23 -9.87 -12.32
CA ILE A 69 4.20 -9.43 -11.32
C ILE A 69 4.54 -10.58 -10.36
N GLY A 70 3.55 -11.37 -9.93
CA GLY A 70 3.79 -12.52 -9.05
C GLY A 70 4.75 -13.54 -9.65
N ILE A 71 4.50 -13.95 -10.90
CA ILE A 71 5.41 -14.89 -11.59
C ILE A 71 6.79 -14.26 -11.83
N SER A 72 6.86 -12.96 -12.15
CA SER A 72 8.13 -12.23 -12.26
C SER A 72 8.92 -12.23 -10.95
N TYR A 73 8.23 -12.16 -9.79
CA TYR A 73 8.87 -12.30 -8.49
C TYR A 73 9.58 -13.64 -8.30
N LEU A 74 8.93 -14.74 -8.72
CA LEU A 74 9.56 -16.06 -8.71
C LEU A 74 10.78 -16.12 -9.65
N LEU A 75 10.66 -15.60 -10.86
CA LEU A 75 11.72 -15.71 -11.86
C LEU A 75 12.95 -14.83 -11.54
N VAL A 76 12.73 -13.57 -11.19
CA VAL A 76 13.84 -12.61 -11.01
C VAL A 76 14.38 -12.67 -9.59
N TYR A 77 13.51 -12.60 -8.57
CA TYR A 77 13.98 -12.50 -7.20
C TYR A 77 14.43 -13.85 -6.66
N ILE A 78 13.64 -14.90 -6.79
CA ILE A 78 14.06 -16.24 -6.34
C ILE A 78 15.07 -16.83 -7.32
N GLY A 79 14.76 -16.78 -8.61
CA GLY A 79 15.57 -17.42 -9.66
C GLY A 79 16.96 -16.82 -9.83
N ALA A 80 17.07 -15.50 -9.97
CA ALA A 80 18.36 -14.84 -10.17
C ALA A 80 18.98 -14.38 -8.86
N VAL A 81 18.29 -13.51 -8.10
CA VAL A 81 18.91 -12.80 -6.97
C VAL A 81 19.19 -13.72 -5.78
N SER A 82 18.20 -14.46 -5.29
CA SER A 82 18.35 -15.28 -4.08
C SER A 82 19.24 -16.50 -4.27
N ILE A 83 19.15 -17.18 -5.42
CA ILE A 83 20.02 -18.34 -5.70
C ILE A 83 21.47 -17.88 -5.93
N LEU A 84 21.69 -16.73 -6.56
CA LEU A 84 23.03 -16.11 -6.65
C LEU A 84 23.57 -15.78 -5.26
N PHE A 85 22.73 -15.26 -4.36
CA PHE A 85 23.12 -15.02 -2.97
C PHE A 85 23.48 -16.33 -2.25
N LEU A 86 22.71 -17.41 -2.44
CA LEU A 86 23.01 -18.73 -1.88
C LEU A 86 24.37 -19.24 -2.36
N PHE A 87 24.64 -19.13 -3.67
CA PHE A 87 25.92 -19.53 -4.25
C PHE A 87 27.09 -18.74 -3.64
N ILE A 88 26.97 -17.41 -3.58
CA ILE A 88 28.01 -16.54 -3.01
C ILE A 88 28.25 -16.87 -1.54
N LEU A 89 27.19 -17.00 -0.74
CA LEU A 89 27.33 -17.28 0.69
C LEU A 89 27.92 -18.66 0.98
N MET A 90 27.68 -19.65 0.13
CA MET A 90 28.28 -20.97 0.28
C MET A 90 29.76 -20.98 -0.10
N LEU A 91 30.16 -20.18 -1.10
CA LEU A 91 31.56 -20.04 -1.49
C LEU A 91 32.38 -19.22 -0.49
N ILE A 92 31.73 -18.33 0.25
CA ILE A 92 32.37 -17.60 1.33
C ILE A 92 32.49 -18.52 2.55
N ASN A 93 33.70 -18.69 3.07
CA ASN A 93 33.92 -19.36 4.34
C ASN A 93 33.62 -18.39 5.50
N ILE A 94 32.35 -18.31 5.93
CA ILE A 94 31.95 -17.54 7.11
C ILE A 94 32.25 -18.37 8.38
N ARG A 95 33.22 -17.92 9.19
CA ARG A 95 33.48 -18.52 10.51
C ARG A 95 32.49 -17.97 11.54
N ILE A 96 31.53 -18.81 11.92
CA ILE A 96 30.47 -18.48 12.91
C ILE A 96 31.03 -18.37 14.35
N SER A 97 32.30 -18.72 14.56
CA SER A 97 32.93 -18.86 15.89
C SER A 97 33.31 -17.56 16.60
N GLU A 98 33.17 -16.38 15.99
CA GLU A 98 33.64 -15.10 16.56
C GLU A 98 32.54 -14.03 16.71
N ILE A 99 31.29 -14.33 16.34
CA ILE A 99 30.15 -13.39 16.46
C ILE A 99 29.60 -13.34 17.91
N GLN A 100 30.40 -13.75 18.90
CA GLN A 100 30.08 -13.71 20.32
C GLN A 100 30.82 -12.59 21.07
N THR A 101 31.46 -11.64 20.38
CA THR A 101 32.02 -10.47 21.05
C THR A 101 30.88 -9.57 21.54
N GLU A 102 30.42 -9.81 22.77
CA GLU A 102 30.07 -8.81 23.79
C GLU A 102 29.68 -7.42 23.25
N THR A 103 28.60 -7.32 22.45
CA THR A 103 27.98 -6.05 22.07
C THR A 103 26.57 -5.97 22.66
N ASN A 104 26.48 -6.13 23.97
CA ASN A 104 25.21 -6.14 24.69
C ASN A 104 24.60 -4.73 24.88
N ASN A 105 25.20 -3.68 24.29
CA ASN A 105 24.80 -2.29 24.54
C ASN A 105 24.17 -1.55 23.33
N SER A 106 24.18 -2.13 22.12
CA SER A 106 23.59 -1.50 20.93
C SER A 106 22.12 -1.86 20.71
N LEU A 107 21.63 -2.93 21.35
CA LEU A 107 20.22 -3.37 21.30
C LEU A 107 19.23 -2.31 21.82
N PRO A 108 19.43 -1.69 23.01
CA PRO A 108 18.51 -0.64 23.47
C PRO A 108 18.56 0.60 22.57
N LEU A 109 19.73 0.91 22.00
CA LEU A 109 19.89 2.06 21.10
C LEU A 109 19.15 1.84 19.77
N ALA A 110 19.20 0.61 19.22
CA ALA A 110 18.45 0.23 18.03
C ALA A 110 16.92 0.30 18.25
N ILE A 111 16.45 -0.06 19.44
CA ILE A 111 15.02 0.07 19.80
C ILE A 111 14.61 1.55 19.84
N VAL A 112 15.41 2.42 20.46
CA VAL A 112 15.13 3.86 20.52
C VAL A 112 15.10 4.47 19.12
N ILE A 113 16.05 4.12 18.25
CA ILE A 113 16.08 4.62 16.86
C ILE A 113 14.85 4.15 16.08
N SER A 114 14.45 2.89 16.26
CA SER A 114 13.28 2.31 15.59
C SER A 114 11.98 2.98 16.05
N ILE A 115 11.82 3.21 17.37
CA ILE A 115 10.68 3.94 17.93
C ILE A 115 10.62 5.38 17.37
N SER A 116 11.76 6.07 17.36
CA SER A 116 11.82 7.46 16.91
C SER A 116 11.45 7.59 15.44
N PHE A 117 11.95 6.66 14.60
CA PHE A 117 11.60 6.60 13.19
C PHE A 117 10.13 6.23 12.97
N TYR A 118 9.57 5.31 13.77
CA TYR A 118 8.16 4.94 13.71
C TYR A 118 7.23 6.13 14.00
N ILE A 119 7.54 6.92 15.04
CA ILE A 119 6.80 8.14 15.39
C ILE A 119 6.88 9.15 14.23
N ALA A 120 8.08 9.37 13.68
CA ALA A 120 8.25 10.28 12.55
C ALA A 120 7.44 9.83 11.32
N LEU A 121 7.44 8.54 10.99
CA LEU A 121 6.62 7.98 9.91
C LEU A 121 5.12 8.17 10.14
N TYR A 122 4.64 7.96 11.37
CA TYR A 122 3.23 8.13 11.71
C TYR A 122 2.75 9.57 11.47
N GLU A 123 3.60 10.56 11.76
CA GLU A 123 3.28 11.97 11.55
C GLU A 123 3.32 12.37 10.07
N ILE A 124 4.22 11.76 9.28
CA ILE A 124 4.38 12.07 7.85
C ILE A 124 3.23 11.51 7.01
N ILE A 125 2.59 10.40 7.41
CA ILE A 125 1.52 9.79 6.62
C ILE A 125 0.21 10.54 6.87
N PRO A 126 -0.36 11.26 5.87
CA PRO A 126 -1.63 11.96 6.04
C PRO A 126 -2.79 10.95 5.97
N PHE A 127 -3.01 10.16 7.02
CA PHE A 127 -4.18 9.28 7.12
C PHE A 127 -5.50 10.05 7.23
N ASN A 128 -5.45 11.35 7.55
CA ASN A 128 -6.61 12.19 7.76
C ASN A 128 -7.07 12.98 6.52
N SER A 129 -6.51 12.73 5.33
CA SER A 129 -6.84 13.51 4.11
C SER A 129 -7.67 12.76 3.06
N ILE A 130 -8.20 11.57 3.37
CA ILE A 130 -9.12 10.85 2.46
C ILE A 130 -10.57 11.34 2.64
N GLU A 131 -10.79 12.65 2.64
CA GLU A 131 -12.10 13.24 2.30
C GLU A 131 -11.98 14.73 1.97
N ARG A 132 -11.42 15.04 0.81
CA ARG A 132 -11.78 16.28 0.10
C ARG A 132 -12.16 15.90 -1.31
N ASN A 133 -13.42 15.52 -1.47
CA ASN A 133 -14.09 15.39 -2.74
C ASN A 133 -13.94 16.70 -3.55
N PRO A 134 -13.16 16.73 -4.64
CA PRO A 134 -12.97 17.94 -5.44
C PRO A 134 -14.18 18.25 -6.36
N SER A 135 -15.23 17.43 -6.35
CA SER A 135 -16.43 17.70 -7.17
C SER A 135 -17.33 18.81 -6.61
N ASN A 136 -17.27 19.12 -5.30
CA ASN A 136 -18.10 20.19 -4.74
C ASN A 136 -17.46 21.59 -4.89
N ALA A 137 -16.13 21.69 -4.96
CA ALA A 137 -15.45 22.98 -5.12
C ALA A 137 -15.61 23.54 -6.54
N THR A 138 -15.54 22.67 -7.55
CA THR A 138 -15.75 23.03 -8.96
C THR A 138 -17.21 23.35 -9.27
N GLN A 139 -18.18 22.71 -8.60
CA GLN A 139 -19.59 23.03 -8.75
C GLN A 139 -19.98 24.37 -8.11
N LEU A 140 -19.40 24.72 -6.96
CA LEU A 140 -19.67 26.00 -6.29
C LEU A 140 -19.08 27.21 -7.06
N GLU A 141 -17.91 27.06 -7.68
CA GLU A 141 -17.35 28.09 -8.57
C GLU A 141 -18.12 28.21 -9.89
N PHE A 142 -18.70 27.13 -10.41
CA PHE A 142 -19.50 27.20 -11.63
C PHE A 142 -20.88 27.82 -11.37
N GLU A 143 -21.55 27.50 -10.25
CA GLU A 143 -22.84 28.12 -9.89
C GLU A 143 -22.71 29.61 -9.56
N SER A 144 -21.67 30.04 -8.84
CA SER A 144 -21.48 31.47 -8.52
C SER A 144 -21.24 32.31 -9.77
N ASN A 145 -20.40 31.83 -10.69
CA ASN A 145 -20.12 32.52 -11.95
C ASN A 145 -21.35 32.61 -12.88
N LEU A 146 -22.23 31.61 -12.87
CA LEU A 146 -23.49 31.67 -13.61
C LEU A 146 -24.50 32.61 -12.95
N LEU A 147 -24.58 32.64 -11.61
CA LEU A 147 -25.48 33.54 -10.90
C LEU A 147 -25.11 35.02 -11.11
N ASP A 148 -23.82 35.35 -11.08
CA ASP A 148 -23.32 36.71 -11.34
C ASP A 148 -23.56 37.14 -12.80
N SER A 149 -23.37 36.21 -13.76
CA SER A 149 -23.66 36.47 -15.17
C SER A 149 -25.15 36.72 -15.43
N ILE A 150 -26.04 35.93 -14.80
CA ILE A 150 -27.49 36.10 -14.91
C ILE A 150 -27.94 37.42 -14.27
N LYS A 151 -27.36 37.81 -13.14
CA LYS A 151 -27.69 39.07 -12.47
C LYS A 151 -27.25 40.29 -13.28
N SER A 152 -26.09 40.23 -13.93
CA SER A 152 -25.62 41.28 -14.84
C SER A 152 -26.49 41.44 -16.09
N ILE A 153 -27.06 40.35 -16.61
CA ILE A 153 -27.99 40.41 -17.75
C ILE A 153 -29.35 40.97 -17.31
N GLY A 154 -29.82 40.59 -16.11
CA GLY A 154 -31.06 41.11 -15.53
C GLY A 154 -31.03 42.63 -15.34
N SER A 155 -29.94 43.16 -14.76
CA SER A 155 -29.80 44.62 -14.59
C SER A 155 -29.72 45.36 -15.92
N PHE A 156 -29.08 44.78 -16.95
CA PHE A 156 -29.04 45.37 -18.29
C PHE A 156 -30.42 45.42 -18.95
N TYR A 157 -31.24 44.37 -18.76
CA TYR A 157 -32.61 44.37 -19.27
C TYR A 157 -33.47 45.44 -18.56
N GLU A 158 -33.28 45.62 -17.26
CA GLU A 158 -33.98 46.64 -16.48
C GLU A 158 -33.58 48.07 -16.92
N ASP A 159 -32.29 48.31 -17.18
CA ASP A 159 -31.79 49.58 -17.71
C ASP A 159 -32.35 49.88 -19.13
N VAL A 160 -32.35 48.89 -20.03
CA VAL A 160 -32.90 49.07 -21.39
C VAL A 160 -34.41 49.34 -21.35
N ASN A 161 -35.15 48.65 -20.47
CA ASN A 161 -36.60 48.83 -20.36
C ASN A 161 -36.96 50.20 -19.73
N TYR A 162 -36.11 50.74 -18.87
CA TYR A 162 -36.24 52.11 -18.35
C TYR A 162 -36.01 53.16 -19.45
N LEU A 163 -35.09 52.91 -20.38
CA LEU A 163 -34.83 53.80 -21.52
C LEU A 163 -35.94 53.75 -22.59
N VAL A 164 -36.60 52.60 -22.77
CA VAL A 164 -37.71 52.41 -23.72
C VAL A 164 -39.04 52.92 -23.19
N SER A 165 -39.28 52.86 -21.87
CA SER A 165 -40.53 53.36 -21.26
C SER A 165 -40.58 54.88 -21.06
N ASN A 166 -39.46 55.57 -21.25
CA ASN A 166 -39.31 57.02 -21.03
C ASN A 166 -39.11 57.83 -22.34
N GLN A 167 -39.54 57.25 -23.47
CA GLN A 167 -39.81 57.92 -24.76
C GLN A 167 -41.31 57.86 -25.06
#